data_AF-A0A7J0FFK7-F1
#
_entry.id   AF-A0A7J0FFK7-F1
#
_cell.length_a   1.000
_cell.length_b   1.000
_cell.length_c   1.000
_cell.angle_alpha   90.00
_cell.angle_beta   90.00
_cell.angle_gamma   90.00
#
_symmetry.space_group_name_H-M   'P 1'
#
loop_
_entity.id
_entity.type
_entity.pdbx_description
1 polymer ?
#
loop_
_entity_poly.entity_id
_entity_poly.type
_entity_poly.pdbx_seq_one_letter_code
_entity_poly.pdbx_strand_id
1 'polypeptide(L)'
;MASEDKKPKAACFDGEAARSLVKELRGTFDAGKTKSYEWRVLQLKSLLKLTKDHEDDIIDALRSDLSKPVLEAFVSEVQSLFLYRFGRFKIAYVDFRYSVL
;
A
#
# COMPACT_ATOMS: atom_id res chain seq x y z
N MET A 1 -41.55 18.77 -14.87
CA MET A 1 -41.29 18.09 -13.59
C MET A 1 -40.18 17.08 -13.81
N ALA A 2 -39.21 17.07 -12.91
CA ALA A 2 -38.12 16.11 -12.73
C ALA A 2 -37.26 15.80 -13.98
N SER A 3 -36.23 16.62 -14.17
CA SER A 3 -34.97 16.19 -14.78
C SER A 3 -34.38 15.07 -13.92
N GLU A 4 -34.29 13.85 -14.47
CA GLU A 4 -33.54 12.76 -13.85
C GLU A 4 -32.05 13.14 -13.84
N ASP A 5 -31.58 13.56 -12.67
CA ASP A 5 -30.16 13.65 -12.36
C ASP A 5 -29.53 12.27 -12.52
N LYS A 6 -28.86 12.05 -13.67
CA LYS A 6 -27.96 10.91 -13.88
C LYS A 6 -26.81 11.00 -12.89
N LYS A 7 -27.00 10.36 -11.74
CA LYS A 7 -25.97 10.09 -10.73
C LYS A 7 -24.70 9.57 -11.45
N PRO A 8 -23.50 10.12 -11.18
CA PRO A 8 -22.30 9.69 -11.88
C PRO A 8 -22.07 8.21 -11.61
N LYS A 9 -22.06 7.42 -12.68
CA LYS A 9 -21.74 5.99 -12.64
C LYS A 9 -20.35 5.88 -12.03
N ALA A 10 -20.22 5.24 -10.86
CA ALA A 10 -18.92 4.95 -10.27
C ALA A 10 -18.03 4.36 -11.38
N ALA A 11 -16.89 5.00 -11.66
CA ALA A 11 -16.00 4.57 -12.72
C ALA A 11 -15.50 3.17 -12.36
N CYS A 12 -16.14 2.14 -12.90
CA CYS A 12 -15.69 0.78 -12.70
C CYS A 12 -14.33 0.64 -13.40
N PHE A 13 -13.34 0.13 -12.67
CA PHE A 13 -12.08 -0.24 -13.28
C PHE A 13 -12.35 -1.32 -14.33
N ASP A 14 -12.28 -0.96 -15.60
CA ASP A 14 -12.63 -1.84 -16.72
C ASP A 14 -11.39 -2.55 -17.31
N GLY A 15 -11.62 -3.41 -18.29
CA GLY A 15 -10.55 -4.19 -18.92
C GLY A 15 -9.58 -3.35 -19.77
N GLU A 16 -9.99 -2.18 -20.26
CA GLU A 16 -9.13 -1.30 -21.04
C GLU A 16 -8.21 -0.46 -20.15
N ALA A 17 -8.75 0.08 -19.06
CA ALA A 17 -8.01 0.72 -17.98
C ALA A 17 -6.96 -0.23 -17.40
N ALA A 18 -7.33 -1.50 -17.14
CA ALA A 18 -6.40 -2.51 -16.65
C ALA A 18 -5.23 -2.78 -17.60
N ARG A 19 -5.51 -2.93 -18.91
CA ARG A 19 -4.46 -3.14 -19.92
C ARG A 19 -3.49 -1.97 -20.00
N SER A 20 -4.02 -0.74 -19.96
CA SER A 20 -3.20 0.47 -20.00
C SER A 20 -2.30 0.60 -18.78
N LEU A 21 -2.84 0.36 -17.58
CA LEU A 21 -2.07 0.36 -16.33
C LEU A 21 -0.94 -0.67 -16.36
N VAL A 22 -1.23 -1.92 -16.76
CA VAL A 22 -0.22 -2.98 -16.83
C VAL A 22 0.88 -2.64 -17.85
N LYS A 23 0.53 -2.04 -18.98
CA LYS A 23 1.51 -1.60 -19.99
C LYS A 23 2.48 -0.58 -19.42
N GLU A 24 1.99 0.40 -18.67
CA GLU A 24 2.81 1.43 -18.02
C GLU A 24 3.74 0.83 -16.95
N LEU A 25 3.19 -0.04 -16.09
CA LEU A 25 3.96 -0.69 -15.03
C LEU A 25 5.08 -1.57 -15.60
N ARG A 26 4.82 -2.30 -16.70
CA ARG A 26 5.85 -3.06 -17.42
C ARG A 26 6.95 -2.13 -17.96
N GLY A 27 6.57 -1.02 -18.60
CA GLY A 27 7.55 -0.04 -19.08
C GLY A 27 8.43 0.52 -17.96
N THR A 28 7.86 0.77 -16.77
CA THR A 28 8.61 1.24 -15.60
C THR A 28 9.59 0.18 -15.07
N PHE A 29 9.18 -1.08 -15.07
CA PHE A 29 10.01 -2.21 -14.68
C PHE A 29 11.15 -2.45 -15.68
N ASP A 30 10.84 -2.48 -16.97
CA ASP A 30 11.81 -2.74 -18.05
C ASP A 30 12.84 -1.62 -18.16
N ALA A 31 12.47 -0.38 -17.80
CA ALA A 31 13.39 0.75 -17.65
C ALA A 31 14.38 0.60 -16.47
N GLY A 32 14.29 -0.46 -15.66
CA GLY A 32 15.20 -0.77 -14.57
C GLY A 32 15.03 0.11 -13.32
N LYS A 33 14.02 0.98 -13.28
CA LYS A 33 13.79 1.92 -12.16
C LYS A 33 13.58 1.20 -10.82
N THR A 34 12.99 0.01 -10.85
CA THR A 34 12.69 -0.81 -9.67
C THR A 34 13.85 -1.71 -9.23
N LYS A 35 14.94 -1.76 -10.01
CA LYS A 35 16.10 -2.64 -9.78
C LYS A 35 17.03 -2.12 -8.69
N SER A 36 17.05 -0.82 -8.43
CA SER A 36 17.95 -0.26 -7.42
C SER A 36 17.54 -0.69 -6.02
N TYR A 37 18.54 -0.92 -5.17
CA TYR A 37 18.33 -1.30 -3.79
C TYR A 37 17.63 -0.18 -3.01
N GLU A 38 18.14 1.05 -3.14
CA GLU A 38 17.58 2.26 -2.52
C GLU A 38 16.12 2.47 -2.90
N TRP A 39 15.76 2.27 -4.17
CA TRP A 39 14.37 2.39 -4.61
C TRP A 39 13.48 1.40 -3.89
N ARG A 40 13.89 0.13 -3.78
CA ARG A 40 13.10 -0.90 -3.06
C ARG A 40 12.97 -0.56 -1.58
N VAL A 41 14.04 -0.11 -0.93
CA VAL A 41 13.99 0.31 0.49
C VAL A 41 13.04 1.49 0.67
N LEU A 42 13.11 2.50 -0.19
CA LEU A 42 12.21 3.66 -0.15
C LEU A 42 10.75 3.25 -0.34
N GLN A 43 10.44 2.37 -1.31
CA GLN A 43 9.08 1.88 -1.51
C GLN A 43 8.56 1.12 -0.29
N LEU A 44 9.36 0.25 0.32
CA LEU A 44 8.98 -0.49 1.53
C LEU A 44 8.74 0.45 2.72
N LYS A 45 9.58 1.48 2.89
CA LYS A 45 9.39 2.51 3.90
C LYS A 45 8.10 3.31 3.67
N SER A 46 7.80 3.65 2.42
CA SER A 46 6.56 4.34 2.05
C SER A 46 5.33 3.47 2.32
N LEU A 47 5.37 2.16 2.03
CA LEU A 47 4.28 1.24 2.35
C LEU A 47 4.04 1.16 3.86
N LEU A 48 5.10 1.02 4.66
CA LEU A 48 4.98 1.02 6.11
C LEU A 48 4.39 2.33 6.65
N LYS A 49 4.80 3.46 6.08
CA LYS A 49 4.25 4.78 6.42
C LYS A 49 2.77 4.86 6.07
N LEU A 50 2.37 4.41 4.88
CA LEU A 50 0.98 4.37 4.45
C LEU A 50 0.11 3.59 5.43
N THR A 51 0.53 2.38 5.83
CA THR A 51 -0.24 1.57 6.78
C THR A 51 -0.37 2.23 8.15
N LYS A 52 0.68 2.93 8.61
CA LYS A 52 0.65 3.66 9.87
C LYS A 52 -0.25 4.89 9.81
N ASP A 53 -0.15 5.66 8.73
CA ASP A 53 -0.86 6.93 8.59
C ASP A 53 -2.37 6.71 8.34
N HIS A 54 -2.74 5.54 7.82
CA HIS A 54 -4.12 5.16 7.49
C HIS A 54 -4.63 3.96 8.30
N GLU A 55 -4.11 3.78 9.52
CA GLU A 55 -4.47 2.65 10.39
C GLU A 55 -5.98 2.59 10.67
N ASP A 56 -6.55 3.72 11.10
CA ASP A 56 -7.98 3.82 11.42
C ASP A 56 -8.85 3.58 10.18
N ASP A 57 -8.45 4.14 9.03
CA ASP A 57 -9.15 3.94 7.75
C ASP A 57 -9.19 2.45 7.36
N ILE A 58 -8.09 1.73 7.59
CA ILE A 58 -7.99 0.29 7.32
C ILE A 58 -8.90 -0.50 8.28
N ILE A 59 -8.89 -0.16 9.57
CA ILE A 59 -9.73 -0.82 10.58
C ILE A 59 -11.22 -0.60 10.27
N ASP A 60 -11.61 0.62 9.92
CA ASP A 60 -12.99 0.96 9.58
C ASP A 60 -13.45 0.26 8.30
N ALA A 61 -12.59 0.19 7.28
CA ALA A 61 -12.88 -0.59 6.07
C ALA A 61 -13.06 -2.09 6.38
N LEU A 62 -12.17 -2.68 7.18
CA LEU A 62 -12.26 -4.08 7.59
C LEU A 62 -13.53 -4.36 8.41
N ARG A 63 -13.95 -3.41 9.24
CA ARG A 63 -15.21 -3.49 9.98
C ARG A 63 -16.40 -3.38 9.05
N SER A 64 -16.39 -2.48 8.08
CA SER A 64 -17.47 -2.31 7.11
C SER A 64 -17.63 -3.54 6.21
N ASP A 65 -16.53 -4.04 5.66
CA ASP A 65 -16.55 -5.09 4.63
C ASP A 65 -16.67 -6.49 5.23
N LEU A 66 -15.99 -6.74 6.35
CA LEU A 66 -15.88 -8.08 6.95
C LEU A 66 -16.53 -8.18 8.33
N SER A 67 -17.07 -7.08 8.89
CA SER A 67 -17.60 -7.04 10.26
C SER A 67 -16.60 -7.51 11.32
N LYS A 68 -15.29 -7.40 11.04
CA LYS A 68 -14.23 -7.78 11.97
C LYS A 68 -14.23 -6.86 13.20
N PRO A 69 -14.09 -7.40 14.42
CA PRO A 69 -13.86 -6.59 15.61
C PRO A 69 -12.53 -5.83 15.52
N VAL A 70 -12.51 -4.60 16.03
CA VAL A 70 -11.35 -3.67 15.97
C VAL A 70 -10.06 -4.31 16.48
N LEU A 71 -10.12 -5.02 17.62
CA LEU A 71 -8.94 -5.66 18.21
C LEU A 71 -8.35 -6.75 17.30
N GLU A 72 -9.21 -7.54 16.64
CA GLU A 72 -8.77 -8.58 15.72
C GLU A 72 -8.14 -7.97 14.46
N ALA A 73 -8.78 -6.95 13.88
CA ALA A 73 -8.26 -6.23 12.73
C ALA A 73 -6.89 -5.58 13.03
N PHE A 74 -6.77 -4.93 14.20
CA PHE A 74 -5.52 -4.32 14.64
C PHE A 74 -4.41 -5.37 14.84
N VAL A 75 -4.68 -6.47 15.56
CA VAL A 75 -3.63 -7.47 15.83
C VAL A 75 -3.18 -8.19 14.55
N SER A 76 -4.12 -8.53 13.66
CA SER A 76 -3.82 -9.31 12.45
C SER A 76 -3.15 -8.49 11.35
N GLU A 77 -3.68 -7.32 11.02
CA GLU A 77 -3.23 -6.55 9.84
C GLU A 77 -2.24 -5.45 10.19
N VAL A 78 -2.39 -4.81 11.35
CA VAL A 78 -1.61 -3.62 11.73
C VAL A 78 -0.41 -4.01 12.60
N GLN A 79 -0.65 -4.68 13.73
CA GLN A 79 0.38 -5.00 14.70
C GLN A 79 1.39 -6.02 14.18
N SER A 80 0.96 -6.96 13.33
CA SER A 80 1.85 -7.86 12.61
C SER A 80 2.99 -7.09 11.92
N LEU A 81 2.67 -6.03 11.18
CA LEU A 81 3.65 -5.19 10.48
C LEU A 81 4.57 -4.40 11.42
N PHE A 82 4.06 -3.94 12.57
CA PHE A 82 4.86 -3.23 13.57
C PHE A 82 5.80 -4.16 14.36
N LEU A 83 5.40 -5.38 14.68
CA LEU A 83 6.22 -6.32 15.46
C LEU A 83 7.43 -6.83 14.66
N TYR A 84 7.31 -6.99 13.33
CA TYR A 84 8.47 -7.31 12.49
C TYR A 84 9.55 -6.21 12.50
N ARG A 85 9.20 -4.97 12.86
CA ARG A 85 10.15 -3.86 13.07
C ARG A 85 10.90 -3.99 14.40
N PHE A 86 10.22 -4.47 15.45
CA PHE A 86 10.81 -4.65 16.80
C PHE A 86 11.66 -5.91 16.91
N GLY A 87 11.26 -6.99 16.22
CA GLY A 87 11.93 -8.30 16.30
C GLY A 87 13.20 -8.45 15.46
N ARG A 88 13.47 -7.56 14.50
CA ARG A 88 14.71 -7.61 13.69
C ARG A 88 15.28 -6.22 13.43
N PHE A 89 16.38 -5.94 14.14
CA PHE A 89 17.42 -4.90 13.92
C PHE A 89 17.94 -4.76 12.46
N LYS A 90 17.40 -5.48 11.48
CA LYS A 90 17.99 -5.69 10.16
C LYS A 90 17.65 -4.60 9.14
N ILE A 91 16.54 -3.87 9.29
CA ILE A 91 16.25 -2.69 8.45
C ILE A 91 17.11 -1.48 8.86
N ALA A 92 17.41 -1.32 10.17
CA ALA A 92 18.37 -0.33 10.64
C ALA A 92 19.81 -0.67 10.21
N TYR A 93 20.16 -1.96 10.15
CA TYR A 93 21.46 -2.44 9.68
C TYR A 93 21.73 -2.12 8.20
N VAL A 94 20.66 -1.99 7.41
CA VAL A 94 20.72 -1.59 6.00
C VAL A 94 21.00 -0.09 5.86
N ASP A 95 20.31 0.76 6.63
CA ASP A 95 20.52 2.22 6.58
C ASP A 95 21.95 2.62 6.98
N PHE A 96 22.59 1.90 7.92
CA PHE A 96 23.96 2.21 8.36
C PHE A 96 25.05 1.86 7.33
N ARG A 97 24.84 0.87 6.46
CA ARG A 97 25.88 0.39 5.52
C ARG A 97 25.90 1.15 4.18
N TYR A 98 24.82 1.83 3.81
CA TYR A 98 24.71 2.59 2.56
C TYR A 98 24.81 4.12 2.73
N SER A 99 24.88 4.62 3.97
CA SER A 99 25.16 6.04 4.22
C SER A 99 26.67 6.39 4.27
N VAL A 100 27.55 5.39 4.19
CA VAL A 100 29.02 5.53 4.32
C VAL A 100 29.76 5.08 3.05
N LEU A 101 29.04 4.83 1.95
CA LEU A 101 29.56 4.56 0.61
C LEU A 101 28.90 5.52 -0.38
#